data_AF-A0A9N9FUA9-F1
#
_entry.id   AF-A0A9N9FUA9-F1
#
_cell.length_a   1.000
_cell.length_b   1.000
_cell.length_c   1.000
_cell.angle_alpha   90.00
_cell.angle_beta   90.00
_cell.angle_gamma   90.00
#
_symmetry.space_group_name_H-M   'P 1'
#
loop_
_entity.id
_entity.type
_entity.pdbx_description
1 polymer ?
#
loop_
_entity_poly.entity_id
_entity_poly.type
_entity_poly.pdbx_seq_one_letter_code
_entity_poly.pdbx_strand_id
1 'polypeptide(L)'
;MMRKNRTPKEFLLTILNEHLKFLKRTKEKIPKKYHKDIKTQEERTKDYHAHVTKKEFINCDTLKNVFEKEKGVFNRKIDNLKREIRRLNGVIRRKDKEIEILNTYFKSELDPWKILPLKLLYKICSYLSPKDLFSFMKVKKFLYNILISNSRIWKNSQQQQSNQNHKCPSNMTKQQYCFLNFINICQICNQPDDSALILELKIKICKPCHVRMPTLISHLTLEESDFLSELLFVMHSVDYQQLQVNYLNHSTRELSITSHFVHYLKKEVDSTKNEYLRVPENGKQEWLNKKTKIIQEYYNNILKIKHPTIEDQYLLPQQQTSLQPQQQNLL
;
A
#
# COMPACT_ATOMS: atom_id res chain seq x y z
N MET A 1 17.81 -46.74 34.82
CA MET A 1 17.83 -46.33 36.24
C MET A 1 16.54 -46.76 36.91
N MET A 2 16.60 -47.79 37.76
CA MET A 2 15.47 -48.21 38.61
C MET A 2 15.13 -47.05 39.56
N ARG A 3 13.88 -46.57 39.54
CA ARG A 3 13.44 -45.53 40.49
C ARG A 3 13.50 -46.14 41.89
N LYS A 4 14.35 -45.61 42.78
CA LYS A 4 14.36 -46.00 44.20
C LYS A 4 12.92 -45.91 44.74
N ASN A 5 12.45 -46.95 45.42
CA ASN A 5 11.14 -46.96 46.07
C ASN A 5 11.09 -45.84 47.11
N ARG A 6 10.41 -44.74 46.78
CA ARG A 6 10.21 -43.61 47.69
C ARG A 6 9.24 -44.01 48.78
N THR A 7 9.48 -43.56 50.00
CA THR A 7 8.50 -43.73 51.07
C THR A 7 7.22 -42.95 50.72
N PRO A 8 6.03 -43.34 51.21
CA PRO A 8 4.80 -42.60 50.95
C PRO A 8 4.90 -41.11 51.35
N LYS A 9 5.70 -40.79 52.38
CA LYS A 9 6.01 -39.42 52.81
C LYS A 9 6.78 -38.66 51.73
N GLU A 10 7.86 -39.24 51.20
CA GLU A 10 8.65 -38.63 50.13
C GLU A 10 7.84 -38.45 48.85
N PHE A 11 6.96 -39.40 48.54
CA PHE A 11 6.07 -39.30 47.40
C PHE A 11 5.08 -38.13 47.54
N LEU A 12 4.43 -38.00 48.69
CA LEU A 12 3.51 -36.89 48.98
C LEU A 12 4.22 -35.53 48.95
N LEU A 13 5.40 -35.42 49.54
CA LEU A 13 6.20 -34.19 49.50
C LEU A 13 6.59 -33.83 48.05
N THR A 14 6.87 -34.84 47.21
CA THR A 14 7.13 -34.60 45.78
C THR A 14 5.89 -34.01 45.09
N ILE A 15 4.70 -34.57 45.33
CA ILE A 15 3.45 -34.08 44.73
C ILE A 15 3.17 -32.64 45.17
N LEU A 16 3.28 -32.34 46.46
CA LEU A 16 3.02 -30.99 46.99
C LEU A 16 4.00 -29.96 46.40
N ASN A 17 5.27 -30.32 46.24
CA ASN A 17 6.26 -29.45 45.61
C ASN A 17 5.97 -29.21 44.12
N GLU A 18 5.59 -30.24 43.37
CA GLU A 18 5.18 -30.06 41.98
C GLU A 18 3.89 -29.24 41.85
N HIS A 19 2.94 -29.40 42.77
CA HIS A 19 1.73 -28.57 42.82
C HIS A 19 2.07 -27.09 43.07
N LEU A 20 2.99 -26.78 43.99
CA LEU A 20 3.45 -25.40 44.20
C LEU A 20 4.11 -24.81 42.95
N LYS A 21 4.94 -25.59 42.23
CA LYS A 21 5.52 -25.15 40.95
C LYS A 21 4.45 -24.92 39.89
N PHE A 22 3.40 -25.74 39.86
CA PHE A 22 2.27 -25.58 38.95
C PHE A 22 1.48 -24.29 39.25
N LEU A 23 1.20 -24.00 40.52
CA LEU A 23 0.49 -22.78 40.93
C LEU A 23 1.26 -21.51 40.52
N LYS A 24 2.58 -21.47 40.73
CA LYS A 24 3.43 -20.36 40.30
C LYS A 24 3.35 -20.12 38.78
N ARG A 25 3.53 -21.18 37.99
CA ARG A 25 3.43 -21.11 36.52
C ARG A 25 2.04 -20.70 36.04
N THR A 26 0.99 -21.15 36.73
CA THR A 26 -0.40 -20.78 36.40
C THR A 26 -0.65 -19.30 36.69
N LYS A 27 -0.12 -18.77 37.80
CA LYS A 27 -0.28 -17.36 38.20
C LYS A 27 0.21 -16.38 37.13
N GLU A 28 1.33 -16.70 36.47
CA GLU A 28 1.90 -15.88 35.39
C GLU A 28 1.01 -15.81 34.16
N LYS A 29 0.21 -16.85 33.90
CA LYS A 29 -0.58 -17.00 32.67
C LYS A 29 -2.02 -16.49 32.80
N ILE A 30 -2.53 -16.31 34.01
CA ILE A 30 -3.95 -15.96 34.23
C ILE A 30 -4.15 -14.47 34.61
N PRO A 31 -5.34 -13.91 34.31
CA PRO A 31 -5.65 -12.52 34.66
C PRO A 31 -5.51 -12.22 36.16
N LYS A 32 -5.04 -11.00 36.49
CA LYS A 32 -4.75 -10.55 37.87
C LYS A 32 -5.91 -10.72 38.85
N LYS A 33 -7.16 -10.65 38.38
CA LYS A 33 -8.36 -10.82 39.22
C LYS A 33 -8.44 -12.18 39.93
N TYR A 34 -7.74 -13.21 39.43
CA TYR A 34 -7.70 -14.55 40.03
C TYR A 34 -6.47 -14.80 40.90
N HIS A 35 -5.55 -13.85 41.03
CA HIS A 35 -4.29 -14.05 41.76
C HIS A 35 -4.50 -14.30 43.27
N LYS A 36 -5.57 -13.74 43.85
CA LYS A 36 -5.94 -13.95 45.26
C LYS A 36 -6.31 -15.41 45.54
N ASP A 37 -7.04 -16.05 44.62
CA ASP A 37 -7.44 -17.45 44.74
C ASP A 37 -6.23 -18.38 44.64
N ILE A 38 -5.31 -18.10 43.70
CA ILE A 38 -4.05 -18.85 43.60
C ILE A 38 -3.23 -18.72 44.87
N LYS A 39 -3.07 -17.50 45.40
CA LYS A 39 -2.30 -17.26 46.63
C LYS A 39 -2.90 -18.04 47.81
N THR A 40 -4.22 -18.04 47.93
CA THR A 40 -4.92 -18.82 48.97
C THR A 40 -4.65 -20.32 48.83
N GLN A 41 -4.61 -20.85 47.60
CA GLN A 41 -4.30 -22.26 47.36
C GLN A 41 -2.81 -22.59 47.58
N GLU A 42 -1.90 -21.67 47.26
CA GLU A 42 -0.46 -21.79 47.58
C GLU A 42 -0.24 -21.88 49.09
N GLU A 43 -0.90 -21.01 49.87
CA GLU A 43 -0.85 -21.00 51.34
C GLU A 43 -1.35 -22.35 51.90
N ARG A 44 -2.52 -22.82 51.47
CA ARG A 44 -3.05 -24.14 51.86
C ARG A 44 -2.09 -25.28 51.53
N THR A 45 -1.47 -25.26 50.34
CA THR A 45 -0.53 -26.29 49.92
C THR A 45 0.73 -26.29 50.79
N LYS A 46 1.20 -25.11 51.19
CA LYS A 46 2.32 -24.96 52.14
C LYS A 46 1.96 -25.47 53.53
N ASP A 47 0.74 -25.20 54.01
CA ASP A 47 0.27 -25.71 55.29
C ASP A 47 0.21 -27.25 55.30
N TYR A 48 -0.31 -27.85 54.22
CA TYR A 48 -0.28 -29.30 54.03
C TYR A 48 1.15 -29.85 54.01
N HIS A 49 2.07 -29.16 53.32
CA HIS A 49 3.47 -29.54 53.29
C HIS A 49 4.07 -29.53 54.70
N ALA A 50 3.84 -28.47 55.48
CA ALA A 50 4.32 -28.36 56.86
C ALA A 50 3.73 -29.45 57.76
N HIS A 51 2.46 -29.79 57.56
CA HIS A 51 1.77 -30.84 58.31
C HIS A 51 2.35 -32.24 58.03
N VAL A 52 2.53 -32.59 56.75
CA VAL A 52 3.17 -33.86 56.32
C VAL A 52 4.61 -33.96 56.82
N THR A 53 5.32 -32.84 56.92
CA THR A 53 6.67 -32.82 57.49
C THR A 53 6.68 -33.11 59.00
N LYS A 54 5.72 -32.53 59.76
CA LYS A 54 5.70 -32.51 61.23
C LYS A 54 5.02 -33.70 61.93
N LYS A 55 4.10 -34.43 61.30
CA LYS A 55 3.27 -35.45 61.97
C LYS A 55 3.65 -36.90 61.60
N GLU A 56 3.51 -37.80 62.58
CA GLU A 56 3.32 -39.23 62.34
C GLU A 56 2.03 -39.44 61.53
N PHE A 57 2.07 -40.37 60.57
CA PHE A 57 1.11 -40.53 59.48
C PHE A 57 -0.35 -40.39 59.94
N ILE A 58 -1.05 -39.39 59.41
CA ILE A 58 -2.53 -39.38 59.40
C ILE A 58 -2.99 -40.66 58.69
N ASN A 59 -3.97 -41.36 59.27
CA ASN A 59 -4.59 -42.52 58.64
C ASN A 59 -5.05 -42.15 57.21
N CYS A 60 -4.52 -42.86 56.21
CA CYS A 60 -4.77 -42.62 54.78
C CYS A 60 -6.26 -42.60 54.43
N ASP A 61 -7.09 -43.33 55.16
CA ASP A 61 -8.53 -43.40 54.91
C ASP A 61 -9.23 -42.05 55.19
N THR A 62 -8.78 -41.33 56.23
CA THR A 62 -9.33 -40.01 56.55
C THR A 62 -9.01 -39.00 55.45
N LEU A 63 -7.78 -39.01 54.91
CA LEU A 63 -7.36 -38.14 53.81
C LEU A 63 -8.11 -38.45 52.51
N LYS A 64 -8.30 -39.74 52.21
CA LYS A 64 -9.07 -40.19 51.04
C LYS A 64 -10.51 -39.66 51.08
N ASN A 65 -11.16 -39.73 52.25
CA ASN A 65 -12.54 -39.25 52.41
C ASN A 65 -12.65 -37.73 52.25
N VAL A 66 -11.69 -36.96 52.79
CA VAL A 66 -11.63 -35.50 52.61
C VAL A 66 -11.45 -35.17 51.12
N PHE A 67 -10.53 -35.85 50.44
CA PHE A 67 -10.28 -35.65 49.02
C PHE A 67 -11.51 -35.94 48.16
N GLU A 68 -12.19 -37.06 48.35
CA GLU A 68 -13.39 -37.40 47.58
C GLU A 68 -14.53 -36.39 47.83
N LYS A 69 -14.66 -35.86 49.06
CA LYS A 69 -15.62 -34.79 49.37
C LYS A 69 -15.28 -33.50 48.62
N GLU A 70 -14.03 -33.06 48.64
CA GLU A 70 -13.59 -31.85 47.93
C GLU A 70 -13.75 -32.00 46.41
N LYS A 71 -13.36 -33.16 45.86
CA LYS A 71 -13.55 -33.51 44.45
C LYS A 71 -15.03 -33.41 44.05
N GLY A 72 -15.95 -33.88 44.89
CA GLY A 72 -17.40 -33.72 44.68
C GLY A 72 -17.86 -32.24 44.66
N VAL A 73 -17.24 -31.36 45.45
CA VAL A 73 -17.52 -29.91 45.41
C VAL A 73 -16.96 -29.28 44.13
N PHE A 74 -15.76 -29.66 43.71
CA PHE A 74 -15.15 -29.17 42.47
C PHE A 74 -15.94 -29.60 41.23
N ASN A 75 -16.37 -30.86 41.17
CA ASN A 75 -17.18 -31.36 40.06
C ASN A 75 -18.49 -30.57 39.92
N ARG A 76 -19.18 -30.28 41.03
CA ARG A 76 -20.39 -29.43 41.01
C ARG A 76 -20.10 -28.02 40.48
N LYS A 77 -18.96 -27.42 40.84
CA LYS A 77 -18.55 -26.11 40.29
C LYS A 77 -18.29 -26.18 38.78
N ILE A 78 -17.61 -27.23 38.32
CA ILE A 78 -17.36 -27.45 36.88
C ILE A 78 -18.68 -27.56 36.12
N ASP A 79 -19.64 -28.33 36.63
CA ASP A 79 -20.93 -28.52 35.96
C ASP A 79 -21.77 -27.24 35.93
N ASN A 80 -21.67 -26.40 36.97
CA ASN A 80 -22.28 -25.07 36.98
C ASN A 80 -21.66 -24.16 35.91
N LEU A 81 -20.33 -24.12 35.80
CA LEU A 81 -19.65 -23.34 34.77
C LEU A 81 -19.99 -23.83 33.36
N LYS A 82 -20.05 -25.15 33.14
CA LYS A 82 -20.48 -25.73 31.86
C LYS A 82 -21.92 -25.32 31.49
N ARG A 83 -22.82 -25.24 32.47
CA ARG A 83 -24.19 -24.75 32.26
C ARG A 83 -24.20 -23.26 31.88
N GLU A 84 -23.42 -22.44 32.56
CA GLU A 84 -23.34 -21.01 32.26
C GLU A 84 -22.74 -20.72 30.89
N ILE A 85 -21.69 -21.45 30.48
CA ILE A 85 -21.12 -21.35 29.14
C ILE A 85 -22.16 -21.71 28.07
N ARG A 86 -22.95 -22.78 28.27
CA ARG A 86 -24.04 -23.13 27.36
C ARG A 86 -25.09 -22.01 27.26
N ARG A 87 -25.45 -21.39 28.38
CA ARG A 87 -26.39 -20.26 28.43
C ARG A 87 -25.86 -19.06 27.63
N LEU A 88 -24.60 -18.66 27.86
CA LEU A 88 -23.96 -17.54 27.17
C LEU A 88 -23.83 -17.79 25.67
N ASN A 89 -23.43 -18.99 25.26
CA ASN A 89 -23.38 -19.36 23.84
C ASN A 89 -24.77 -19.28 23.17
N GLY A 90 -25.84 -19.59 23.89
CA GLY A 90 -27.20 -19.40 23.40
C GLY A 90 -27.58 -17.92 23.23
N VAL A 91 -27.06 -17.03 24.06
CA VAL A 91 -27.24 -15.56 23.90
C VAL A 91 -26.45 -15.07 22.69
N ILE A 92 -25.19 -15.47 22.55
CA ILE A 92 -24.32 -15.10 21.43
C ILE A 92 -24.97 -15.50 20.10
N ARG A 93 -25.41 -16.75 19.96
CA ARG A 93 -26.09 -17.23 18.74
C ARG A 93 -27.34 -16.42 18.38
N ARG A 94 -28.08 -15.92 19.37
CA ARG A 94 -29.25 -15.06 19.12
C ARG A 94 -28.82 -13.68 18.60
N LYS A 95 -27.77 -13.09 19.19
CA LYS A 95 -27.21 -11.82 18.74
C LYS A 95 -26.58 -11.90 17.35
N ASP A 96 -25.91 -12.99 17.03
CA ASP A 96 -25.36 -13.21 15.69
C ASP A 96 -26.48 -13.24 14.63
N LYS A 97 -27.60 -13.90 14.92
CA LYS A 97 -28.78 -13.90 14.03
C LYS A 97 -29.40 -12.51 13.91
N GLU A 98 -29.53 -11.76 14.99
CA GLU A 98 -30.00 -10.36 14.95
C GLU A 98 -29.09 -9.50 14.05
N ILE A 99 -27.78 -9.63 14.19
CA ILE A 99 -26.79 -8.93 13.37
C ILE A 99 -26.89 -9.34 11.90
N GLU A 100 -27.08 -10.63 11.60
CA GLU A 100 -27.26 -11.13 10.24
C GLU A 100 -28.52 -10.55 9.58
N ILE A 101 -29.63 -10.51 10.30
CA ILE A 101 -30.88 -9.90 9.84
C ILE A 101 -30.67 -8.42 9.56
N LEU A 102 -30.10 -7.67 10.51
CA LEU A 102 -29.78 -6.26 10.33
C LEU A 102 -28.88 -6.04 9.12
N ASN A 103 -27.79 -6.79 8.97
CA ASN A 103 -26.91 -6.70 7.81
C ASN A 103 -27.64 -6.97 6.49
N THR A 104 -28.62 -7.86 6.49
CA THR A 104 -29.44 -8.14 5.31
C THR A 104 -30.32 -6.95 4.95
N TYR A 105 -31.00 -6.35 5.94
CA TYR A 105 -31.77 -5.10 5.77
C TYR A 105 -30.89 -3.94 5.30
N PHE A 106 -29.74 -3.70 5.96
CA PHE A 106 -28.79 -2.66 5.57
C PHE A 106 -28.25 -2.89 4.15
N LYS A 107 -28.03 -4.14 3.72
CA LYS A 107 -27.59 -4.44 2.35
C LYS A 107 -28.69 -4.24 1.30
N SER A 108 -29.95 -4.51 1.63
CA SER A 108 -31.08 -4.32 0.70
C SER A 108 -31.52 -2.87 0.61
N GLU A 109 -31.35 -2.08 1.68
CA GLU A 109 -31.87 -0.71 1.78
C GLU A 109 -30.82 0.37 1.47
N LEU A 110 -29.51 0.06 1.47
CA LEU A 110 -28.45 1.06 1.32
C LEU A 110 -27.47 0.80 0.18
N ASP A 111 -27.98 0.80 -1.04
CA ASP A 111 -27.21 1.42 -2.13
C ASP A 111 -28.10 2.41 -2.89
N PRO A 112 -28.31 3.64 -2.36
CA PRO A 112 -29.09 4.68 -3.02
C PRO A 112 -28.63 4.92 -4.47
N TRP A 113 -27.37 4.64 -4.76
CA TRP A 113 -26.77 4.73 -6.10
C TRP A 113 -27.28 3.66 -7.08
N LYS A 114 -27.79 2.52 -6.61
CA LYS A 114 -28.46 1.51 -7.44
C LYS A 114 -29.90 1.89 -7.78
N ILE A 115 -30.55 2.67 -6.90
CA ILE A 115 -31.90 3.18 -7.15
C ILE A 115 -31.84 4.29 -8.21
N LEU A 116 -30.77 5.08 -8.22
CA LEU A 116 -30.59 6.13 -9.21
C LEU A 116 -30.35 5.53 -10.61
N PRO A 117 -31.20 5.83 -11.61
CA PRO A 117 -30.98 5.36 -12.97
C PRO A 117 -29.61 5.81 -13.48
N LEU A 118 -28.82 4.89 -14.06
CA LEU A 118 -27.47 5.19 -14.58
C LEU A 118 -27.44 6.43 -15.48
N LYS A 119 -28.47 6.63 -16.30
CA LYS A 119 -28.62 7.83 -17.16
C LYS A 119 -28.62 9.13 -16.37
N LEU A 120 -29.31 9.18 -15.24
CA LEU A 120 -29.37 10.36 -14.37
C LEU A 120 -28.04 10.58 -13.64
N LEU A 121 -27.40 9.50 -13.18
CA LEU A 121 -26.07 9.56 -12.60
C LEU A 121 -25.04 10.13 -13.60
N TYR A 122 -25.04 9.65 -14.85
CA TYR A 122 -24.20 10.20 -15.91
C TYR A 122 -24.44 11.69 -16.14
N LYS A 123 -25.71 12.10 -16.13
CA LYS A 123 -26.10 13.50 -16.27
C LYS A 123 -25.56 14.34 -15.11
N ILE A 124 -25.77 13.93 -13.85
CA ILE A 124 -25.23 14.62 -12.67
C ILE A 124 -23.71 14.75 -12.76
N CYS A 125 -23.01 13.64 -13.01
CA CYS A 125 -21.54 13.65 -13.13
C CYS A 125 -21.05 14.58 -14.23
N SER A 126 -21.80 14.75 -15.33
CA SER A 126 -21.41 15.66 -16.42
C SER A 126 -21.46 17.15 -16.06
N TYR A 127 -22.13 17.51 -14.96
CA TYR A 127 -22.17 18.88 -14.40
C TYR A 127 -21.20 19.09 -13.24
N LEU A 128 -20.54 18.02 -12.76
CA LEU A 128 -19.57 18.14 -11.67
C LEU A 128 -18.23 18.68 -12.19
N SER A 129 -17.52 19.45 -11.36
CA SER A 129 -16.15 19.84 -11.68
C SER A 129 -15.22 18.62 -11.69
N PRO A 130 -14.06 18.67 -12.38
CA PRO A 130 -13.13 17.54 -12.35
C PRO A 130 -12.67 17.18 -10.93
N LYS A 131 -12.49 18.18 -10.06
CA LYS A 131 -12.14 17.99 -8.65
C LYS A 131 -13.23 17.23 -7.90
N ASP A 132 -14.50 17.57 -8.15
CA ASP A 132 -15.64 16.90 -7.53
C ASP A 132 -15.78 15.47 -8.06
N LEU A 133 -15.56 15.26 -9.37
CA LEU A 133 -15.54 13.92 -9.97
C LEU A 133 -14.50 13.02 -9.30
N PHE A 134 -13.27 13.50 -9.06
CA PHE A 134 -12.27 12.72 -8.34
C PHE A 134 -12.65 12.44 -6.89
N SER A 135 -13.26 13.41 -6.21
CA SER A 135 -13.77 13.19 -4.85
C SER A 135 -14.87 12.13 -4.87
N PHE A 136 -15.74 12.17 -5.87
CA PHE A 136 -16.83 11.24 -6.07
C PHE A 136 -16.36 9.81 -6.39
N MET A 137 -15.28 9.66 -7.17
CA MET A 137 -14.62 8.36 -7.42
C MET A 137 -14.16 7.67 -6.14
N LYS A 138 -13.79 8.43 -5.09
CA LYS A 138 -13.30 7.87 -3.82
C LYS A 138 -14.41 7.34 -2.92
N VAL A 139 -15.68 7.70 -3.17
CA VAL A 139 -16.81 7.34 -2.29
C VAL A 139 -17.17 5.85 -2.40
N LYS A 140 -17.25 5.31 -3.63
CA LYS A 140 -17.60 3.90 -3.89
C LYS A 140 -16.90 3.38 -5.14
N LYS A 141 -16.53 2.09 -5.12
CA LYS A 141 -15.94 1.38 -6.27
C LYS A 141 -16.83 1.40 -7.53
N PHE A 142 -18.15 1.38 -7.35
CA PHE A 142 -19.11 1.51 -8.46
C PHE A 142 -18.98 2.85 -9.20
N LEU A 143 -18.89 3.96 -8.45
CA LEU A 143 -18.70 5.30 -9.01
C LEU A 143 -17.35 5.43 -9.70
N TYR A 144 -16.29 4.87 -9.10
CA TYR A 144 -14.97 4.77 -9.74
C TYR A 144 -15.06 4.11 -11.12
N ASN A 145 -15.71 2.94 -11.20
CA ASN A 145 -15.85 2.18 -12.45
C ASN A 145 -16.65 2.97 -13.51
N ILE A 146 -17.73 3.64 -13.12
CA ILE A 146 -18.54 4.48 -14.01
C ILE A 146 -17.72 5.63 -14.58
N LEU A 147 -17.00 6.35 -13.72
CA LEU A 147 -16.26 7.54 -14.10
C LEU A 147 -15.00 7.22 -14.89
N ILE A 148 -14.31 6.12 -14.60
CA ILE A 148 -13.11 5.72 -15.35
C ILE A 148 -13.46 5.22 -16.75
N SER A 149 -14.61 4.55 -16.92
CA SER A 149 -15.01 4.00 -18.23
C SER A 149 -15.64 5.03 -19.17
N ASN A 150 -16.07 6.20 -18.68
CA ASN A 150 -16.82 7.16 -19.49
C ASN A 150 -16.08 8.48 -19.71
N SER A 151 -15.35 8.57 -20.83
CA SER A 151 -14.59 9.76 -21.22
C SER A 151 -15.46 10.98 -21.56
N ARG A 152 -16.77 10.80 -21.84
CA ARG A 152 -17.68 11.90 -22.15
C ARG A 152 -17.99 12.75 -20.93
N ILE A 153 -18.10 12.14 -19.75
CA ILE A 153 -18.31 12.85 -18.47
C ILE A 153 -17.19 13.86 -18.25
N TRP A 154 -15.94 13.42 -18.40
CA TRP A 154 -14.75 14.27 -18.24
C TRP A 154 -14.69 15.37 -19.29
N LYS A 155 -15.06 15.08 -20.54
CA LYS A 155 -15.13 16.09 -21.60
C LYS A 155 -16.14 17.19 -21.23
N ASN A 156 -17.33 16.82 -20.80
CA ASN A 156 -18.38 17.78 -20.46
C ASN A 156 -18.01 18.59 -19.21
N SER A 157 -17.49 17.92 -18.19
CA SER A 157 -16.97 18.53 -16.96
C SER A 157 -15.88 19.57 -17.25
N GLN A 158 -14.94 19.25 -18.16
CA GLN A 158 -13.90 20.19 -18.59
C GLN A 158 -14.47 21.38 -19.36
N GLN A 159 -15.43 21.16 -20.27
CA GLN A 159 -16.05 22.21 -21.09
C GLN A 159 -16.82 23.24 -20.27
N GLN A 160 -17.30 22.88 -19.08
CA GLN A 160 -18.01 23.82 -18.19
C GLN A 160 -17.08 24.75 -17.42
N GLN A 161 -15.77 24.53 -17.46
CA GLN A 161 -14.81 25.43 -16.81
C GLN A 161 -14.45 26.57 -17.77
N SER A 162 -14.96 27.76 -17.49
CA SER A 162 -14.88 28.97 -18.34
C SER A 162 -13.46 29.44 -18.67
N ASN A 163 -12.44 28.95 -17.95
CA ASN A 163 -11.11 29.56 -17.94
C ASN A 163 -9.99 28.65 -18.50
N GLN A 164 -10.29 27.47 -19.07
CA GLN A 164 -9.23 26.53 -19.46
C GLN A 164 -9.44 25.95 -20.86
N ASN A 165 -9.00 26.71 -21.86
CA ASN A 165 -8.91 26.29 -23.27
C ASN A 165 -7.74 25.33 -23.56
N HIS A 166 -7.19 24.66 -22.54
CA HIS A 166 -6.09 23.74 -22.75
C HIS A 166 -6.60 22.41 -23.31
N LYS A 167 -6.21 22.12 -24.56
CA LYS A 167 -6.47 20.83 -25.19
C LYS A 167 -5.67 19.74 -24.46
N CYS A 168 -6.34 18.65 -24.10
CA CYS A 168 -5.69 17.45 -23.56
C CYS A 168 -4.69 16.91 -24.59
N PRO A 169 -3.42 16.64 -24.22
CA PRO A 169 -2.45 16.01 -25.11
C PRO A 169 -2.94 14.66 -25.65
N SER A 170 -2.55 14.31 -26.88
CA SER A 170 -2.98 13.08 -27.56
C SER A 170 -2.54 11.79 -26.86
N ASN A 171 -1.40 11.83 -26.15
CA ASN A 171 -0.84 10.67 -25.45
C ASN A 171 -1.31 10.54 -23.99
N MET A 172 -2.24 11.38 -23.56
CA MET A 172 -2.76 11.40 -22.20
C MET A 172 -4.27 11.21 -22.22
N THR A 173 -4.80 10.41 -21.29
CA THR A 173 -6.26 10.33 -21.15
C THR A 173 -6.78 11.63 -20.55
N LYS A 174 -8.00 12.02 -20.90
CA LYS A 174 -8.64 13.21 -20.29
C LYS A 174 -8.70 13.12 -18.77
N GLN A 175 -8.83 11.93 -18.21
CA GLN A 175 -8.80 11.73 -16.76
C GLN A 175 -7.42 12.04 -16.19
N GLN A 176 -6.35 11.51 -16.76
CA GLN A 176 -4.98 11.82 -16.33
C GLN A 176 -4.72 13.33 -16.41
N TYR A 177 -5.12 13.94 -17.53
CA TYR A 177 -5.00 15.38 -17.72
C TYR A 177 -5.78 16.17 -16.66
N CYS A 178 -7.02 15.77 -16.38
CA CYS A 178 -7.82 16.41 -15.34
C CYS A 178 -7.23 16.20 -13.94
N PHE A 179 -6.71 15.00 -13.65
CA PHE A 179 -6.08 14.69 -12.36
C PHE A 179 -4.94 15.66 -12.08
N LEU A 180 -4.09 15.83 -13.08
CA LEU A 180 -2.91 16.67 -13.01
C LEU A 180 -3.24 18.17 -12.91
N ASN A 181 -4.23 18.65 -13.67
CA ASN A 181 -4.56 20.08 -13.68
C ASN A 181 -5.47 20.51 -12.52
N PHE A 182 -6.44 19.69 -12.13
CA PHE A 182 -7.49 20.12 -11.19
C PHE A 182 -7.29 19.61 -9.76
N ILE A 183 -6.48 18.59 -9.55
CA ILE A 183 -6.16 18.13 -8.18
C ILE A 183 -4.84 18.76 -7.75
N ASN A 184 -4.88 19.58 -6.70
CA ASN A 184 -3.69 20.19 -6.14
C ASN A 184 -3.11 19.35 -4.99
N ILE A 185 -2.69 18.13 -5.30
CA ILE A 185 -1.99 17.26 -4.36
C ILE A 185 -0.71 16.74 -5.00
N CYS A 186 0.35 16.62 -4.22
CA CYS A 186 1.55 15.92 -4.64
C CYS A 186 1.28 14.41 -4.72
N GLN A 187 1.61 13.76 -5.83
CA GLN A 187 1.42 12.31 -6.00
C GLN A 187 2.36 11.43 -5.15
N ILE A 188 3.38 12.03 -4.52
CA ILE A 188 4.33 11.30 -3.67
C ILE A 188 3.90 11.38 -2.20
N CYS A 189 3.77 12.59 -1.64
CA CYS A 189 3.43 12.77 -0.23
C CYS A 189 1.93 12.96 0.04
N ASN A 190 1.09 13.07 -0.99
CA ASN A 190 -0.34 13.36 -0.91
C ASN A 190 -0.71 14.66 -0.18
N GLN A 191 0.25 15.54 0.09
CA GLN A 191 -0.03 16.85 0.69
C GLN A 191 -0.50 17.84 -0.37
N PRO A 192 -1.44 18.74 -0.01
CA PRO A 192 -1.79 19.86 -0.86
C PRO A 192 -0.64 20.87 -0.84
N ASP A 193 -0.06 21.15 -2.00
CA ASP A 193 1.07 22.07 -2.13
C ASP A 193 1.15 22.61 -3.56
N ASP A 194 1.88 23.72 -3.74
CA ASP A 194 2.27 24.27 -5.05
C ASP A 194 3.20 23.28 -5.75
N SER A 195 2.54 22.36 -6.43
CA SER A 195 3.17 21.22 -7.06
C SER A 195 3.52 21.54 -8.50
N ALA A 196 4.76 21.30 -8.87
CA ALA A 196 5.19 21.37 -10.27
C ALA A 196 4.44 20.31 -11.08
N LEU A 197 3.83 20.76 -12.18
CA LEU A 197 3.15 19.90 -13.14
C LEU A 197 4.13 19.53 -14.27
N ILE A 198 4.49 18.26 -14.32
CA ILE A 198 5.39 17.71 -15.31
C ILE A 198 4.56 16.80 -16.21
N LEU A 199 4.08 17.34 -17.33
CA LEU A 199 3.19 16.62 -18.24
C LEU A 199 3.93 15.48 -18.93
N GLU A 200 5.22 15.68 -19.18
CA GLU A 200 6.20 14.79 -19.80
C GLU A 200 6.21 13.44 -19.08
N LEU A 201 6.36 13.51 -17.77
CA LEU A 201 6.36 12.34 -16.90
C LEU A 201 4.95 11.99 -16.39
N LYS A 202 3.94 12.78 -16.76
CA LYS A 202 2.55 12.67 -16.27
C LYS A 202 2.45 12.69 -14.75
N ILE A 203 3.28 13.50 -14.10
CA ILE A 203 3.33 13.63 -12.65
C ILE A 203 3.08 15.05 -12.14
N LYS A 204 2.57 15.13 -10.92
CA LYS A 204 2.44 16.37 -10.16
C LYS A 204 3.09 16.20 -8.79
N ILE A 205 4.14 16.95 -8.52
CA ILE A 205 4.99 16.75 -7.35
C ILE A 205 5.31 18.08 -6.67
N CYS A 206 5.32 18.10 -5.34
CA CYS A 206 5.67 19.30 -4.60
C CYS A 206 7.18 19.54 -4.59
N LYS A 207 7.60 20.80 -4.38
CA LYS A 207 9.02 21.19 -4.32
C LYS A 207 9.81 20.37 -3.27
N PRO A 208 9.30 20.12 -2.04
CA PRO A 208 10.01 19.30 -1.07
C PRO A 208 10.21 17.85 -1.53
N CYS A 209 9.19 17.26 -2.16
CA CYS A 209 9.30 15.91 -2.68
C CYS A 209 10.28 15.85 -3.83
N HIS A 210 10.24 16.82 -4.75
CA HIS A 210 11.21 16.97 -5.85
C HIS A 210 12.66 16.90 -5.35
N VAL A 211 13.03 17.69 -4.34
CA VAL A 211 14.40 17.72 -3.78
C VAL A 211 14.81 16.39 -3.16
N ARG A 212 13.86 15.60 -2.66
CA ARG A 212 14.12 14.35 -1.93
C ARG A 212 14.02 13.08 -2.80
N MET A 213 13.81 13.19 -4.12
CA MET A 213 13.24 12.07 -4.89
C MET A 213 14.16 10.86 -5.13
N PRO A 214 13.72 9.64 -4.75
CA PRO A 214 14.22 8.37 -5.30
C PRO A 214 13.51 7.95 -6.60
N THR A 215 12.49 8.69 -7.03
CA THR A 215 11.66 8.36 -8.21
C THR A 215 12.16 8.97 -9.51
N LEU A 216 13.05 9.96 -9.43
CA LEU A 216 13.78 10.48 -10.58
C LEU A 216 15.20 9.90 -10.54
N ILE A 217 15.74 9.56 -11.70
CA ILE A 217 17.14 9.15 -11.87
C ILE A 217 17.78 10.18 -12.81
N SER A 218 18.93 10.74 -12.43
CA SER A 218 19.66 11.67 -13.30
C SER A 218 20.32 10.90 -14.45
N HIS A 219 20.58 11.60 -15.55
CA HIS A 219 21.35 11.07 -16.68
C HIS A 219 22.70 10.52 -16.22
N LEU A 220 23.41 11.27 -15.35
CA LEU A 220 24.71 10.87 -14.80
C LEU A 220 24.64 9.52 -14.07
N THR A 221 23.64 9.33 -13.22
CA THR A 221 23.46 8.04 -12.51
C THR A 221 23.16 6.89 -13.47
N LEU A 222 22.50 7.14 -14.60
CA LEU A 222 22.28 6.11 -15.61
C LEU A 222 23.58 5.76 -16.34
N GLU A 223 24.37 6.76 -16.74
CA GLU A 223 25.68 6.57 -17.37
C GLU A 223 26.64 5.75 -16.48
N GLU A 224 26.62 5.98 -15.17
CA GLU A 224 27.40 5.22 -14.19
C GLU A 224 26.91 3.77 -13.97
N SER A 225 25.71 3.41 -14.45
CA SER A 225 25.02 2.15 -14.11
C SER A 225 25.02 1.08 -15.21
N ASP A 226 25.95 1.13 -16.16
CA ASP A 226 25.99 0.29 -17.38
C ASP A 226 24.64 0.33 -18.16
N PHE A 227 23.95 1.46 -18.11
CA PHE A 227 22.70 1.64 -18.84
C PHE A 227 22.99 1.85 -20.34
N LEU A 228 22.19 1.21 -21.20
CA LEU A 228 22.34 1.35 -22.65
C LEU A 228 22.03 2.79 -23.08
N SER A 229 23.02 3.52 -23.57
CA SER A 229 22.91 4.94 -23.95
C SER A 229 21.85 5.18 -25.02
N GLU A 230 21.67 4.24 -25.94
CA GLU A 230 20.60 4.25 -26.96
C GLU A 230 19.19 4.31 -26.36
N LEU A 231 18.98 3.77 -25.15
CA LEU A 231 17.68 3.80 -24.48
C LEU A 231 17.34 5.19 -23.92
N LEU A 232 18.33 6.08 -23.74
CA LEU A 232 18.11 7.42 -23.19
C LEU A 232 17.27 8.29 -24.14
N PHE A 233 17.37 8.06 -25.44
CA PHE A 233 16.66 8.81 -26.49
C PHE A 233 15.21 8.36 -26.71
N VAL A 234 14.83 7.21 -26.15
CA VAL A 234 13.48 6.63 -26.28
C VAL A 234 12.61 6.80 -25.04
N MET A 235 13.07 7.59 -24.06
CA MET A 235 12.36 7.88 -22.82
C MET A 235 12.03 9.37 -22.71
N HIS A 236 10.95 9.67 -21.99
CA HIS A 236 10.69 11.04 -21.58
C HIS A 236 11.69 11.47 -20.51
N SER A 237 12.20 12.67 -20.68
CA SER A 237 13.16 13.27 -19.78
C SER A 237 12.76 14.71 -19.49
N VAL A 238 13.22 15.20 -18.35
CA VAL A 238 12.98 16.58 -17.93
C VAL A 238 14.25 17.17 -17.39
N ASP A 239 14.52 18.41 -17.77
CA ASP A 239 15.67 19.13 -17.22
C ASP A 239 15.31 19.73 -15.85
N TYR A 240 16.34 19.98 -15.03
CA TYR A 240 16.18 20.56 -13.71
C TYR A 240 15.45 21.91 -13.71
N GLN A 241 15.64 22.73 -14.76
CA GLN A 241 14.97 24.01 -14.86
C GLN A 241 13.46 23.83 -15.04
N GLN A 242 13.01 22.86 -15.84
CA GLN A 242 11.58 22.53 -15.97
C GLN A 242 10.95 22.12 -14.65
N LEU A 243 11.71 21.43 -13.79
CA LEU A 243 11.27 21.08 -12.43
C LEU A 243 11.10 22.33 -11.55
N GLN A 244 11.84 23.40 -11.85
CA GLN A 244 11.69 24.72 -11.25
C GLN A 244 10.69 25.64 -11.99
N VAL A 245 9.98 25.13 -13.00
CA VAL A 245 9.05 25.90 -13.86
C VAL A 245 9.77 26.88 -14.80
N ASN A 246 11.09 26.76 -14.95
CA ASN A 246 11.90 27.52 -15.90
C ASN A 246 12.15 26.65 -17.14
N TYR A 247 11.56 26.98 -18.28
CA TYR A 247 11.72 26.15 -19.48
C TYR A 247 12.95 26.59 -20.28
N LEU A 248 13.85 25.65 -20.56
CA LEU A 248 14.98 25.84 -21.45
C LEU A 248 14.64 25.47 -22.90
N ASN A 249 15.35 26.08 -23.85
CA ASN A 249 15.30 25.68 -25.26
C ASN A 249 15.86 24.24 -25.40
N HIS A 250 15.23 23.40 -26.22
CA HIS A 250 15.71 22.04 -26.47
C HIS A 250 17.18 21.98 -26.92
N SER A 251 17.60 22.91 -27.80
CA SER A 251 18.99 22.98 -28.26
C SER A 251 19.99 23.21 -27.12
N THR A 252 19.56 23.91 -26.05
CA THR A 252 20.40 24.14 -24.88
C THR A 252 20.51 22.91 -23.98
N ARG A 253 19.71 21.86 -24.18
CA ARG A 253 19.79 20.59 -23.41
C ARG A 253 20.86 19.65 -23.92
N GLU A 254 21.14 19.72 -25.21
CA GLU A 254 22.12 18.87 -25.90
C GLU A 254 23.57 19.29 -25.60
N LEU A 255 23.77 20.36 -24.83
CA LEU A 255 25.08 20.71 -24.30
C LEU A 255 25.48 19.68 -23.22
N SER A 256 26.71 19.19 -23.29
CA SER A 256 27.21 18.13 -22.38
C SER A 256 27.09 18.48 -20.90
N ILE A 257 27.19 19.76 -20.54
CA ILE A 257 27.07 20.22 -19.16
C ILE A 257 25.59 20.22 -18.70
N THR A 258 24.67 20.58 -19.59
CA THR A 258 23.24 20.67 -19.25
C THR A 258 22.56 19.31 -19.25
N SER A 259 23.04 18.37 -20.06
CA SER A 259 22.50 17.01 -20.13
C SER A 259 22.62 16.27 -18.78
N HIS A 260 23.64 16.57 -17.97
CA HIS A 260 23.77 16.01 -16.62
C HIS A 260 22.66 16.46 -15.65
N PHE A 261 21.94 17.54 -15.96
CA PHE A 261 20.77 17.98 -15.20
C PHE A 261 19.44 17.40 -15.72
N VAL A 262 19.51 16.48 -16.67
CA VAL A 262 18.35 15.75 -17.19
C VAL A 262 18.00 14.61 -16.25
N HIS A 263 16.71 14.47 -15.95
CA HIS A 263 16.15 13.49 -15.06
C HIS A 263 15.10 12.64 -15.80
N TYR A 264 15.03 11.37 -15.43
CA TYR A 264 14.10 10.38 -15.96
C TYR A 264 13.24 9.83 -14.83
N LEU A 265 12.00 9.43 -15.11
CA LEU A 265 11.20 8.72 -14.14
C LEU A 265 11.75 7.28 -13.99
N LYS A 266 12.18 6.89 -12.78
CA LYS A 266 12.72 5.55 -12.48
C LYS A 266 11.85 4.42 -13.03
N LYS A 267 10.54 4.53 -12.83
CA LYS A 267 9.57 3.54 -13.33
C LYS A 267 9.59 3.42 -14.87
N GLU A 268 9.80 4.52 -15.58
CA GLU A 268 9.90 4.54 -17.03
C GLU A 268 11.23 3.94 -17.50
N VAL A 269 12.33 4.23 -16.82
CA VAL A 269 13.63 3.57 -17.03
C VAL A 269 13.50 2.05 -16.92
N ASP A 270 12.93 1.58 -15.81
CA ASP A 270 12.74 0.15 -15.57
C ASP A 270 11.80 -0.48 -16.62
N SER A 271 10.70 0.19 -16.96
CA SER A 271 9.74 -0.30 -17.97
C SER A 271 10.36 -0.39 -19.36
N THR A 272 11.04 0.66 -19.80
CA THR A 272 11.69 0.75 -21.11
C THR A 272 12.79 -0.30 -21.25
N LYS A 273 13.63 -0.46 -20.22
CA LYS A 273 14.66 -1.50 -20.18
C LYS A 273 14.04 -2.90 -20.31
N ASN A 274 12.98 -3.18 -19.54
CA ASN A 274 12.30 -4.48 -19.59
C ASN A 274 11.58 -4.73 -20.92
N GLU A 275 10.98 -3.70 -21.53
CA GLU A 275 10.39 -3.80 -22.86
C GLU A 275 11.46 -4.13 -23.89
N TYR A 276 12.58 -3.39 -23.89
CA TYR A 276 13.68 -3.59 -24.83
C TYR A 276 14.29 -4.99 -24.74
N LEU A 277 14.51 -5.51 -23.52
CA LEU A 277 15.04 -6.86 -23.30
C LEU A 277 14.12 -7.98 -23.80
N ARG A 278 12.82 -7.72 -23.98
CA ARG A 278 11.86 -8.68 -24.53
C ARG A 278 11.79 -8.65 -26.06
N VAL A 279 12.36 -7.64 -26.71
CA VAL A 279 12.38 -7.54 -28.16
C VAL A 279 13.47 -8.48 -28.70
N PRO A 280 13.15 -9.33 -29.69
CA PRO A 280 14.16 -10.14 -30.39
C PRO A 280 15.27 -9.27 -30.98
N GLU A 281 16.50 -9.79 -31.06
CA GLU A 281 17.67 -9.00 -31.48
C GLU A 281 17.49 -8.30 -32.83
N ASN A 282 16.86 -8.98 -33.78
CA ASN A 282 16.55 -8.45 -35.12
C ASN A 282 15.47 -7.36 -35.14
N GLY A 283 14.69 -7.19 -34.06
CA GLY A 283 13.62 -6.20 -33.95
C GLY A 283 13.98 -4.97 -33.10
N LYS A 284 15.14 -4.96 -32.43
CA LYS A 284 15.52 -3.90 -31.49
C LYS A 284 15.63 -2.52 -32.15
N GLN A 285 16.26 -2.44 -33.33
CA GLN A 285 16.41 -1.17 -34.05
C GLN A 285 15.06 -0.59 -34.49
N GLU A 286 14.15 -1.43 -34.99
CA GLU A 286 12.81 -0.99 -35.38
C GLU A 286 12.04 -0.47 -34.16
N TRP A 287 12.15 -1.16 -33.03
CA TRP A 287 11.55 -0.74 -31.77
C TRP A 287 12.11 0.61 -31.29
N LEU A 288 13.43 0.81 -31.35
CA LEU A 288 14.08 2.08 -31.01
C LEU A 288 13.54 3.21 -31.89
N ASN A 289 13.57 3.03 -33.21
CA ASN A 289 13.08 4.03 -34.16
C ASN A 289 11.61 4.41 -33.90
N LYS A 290 10.77 3.40 -33.62
CA LYS A 290 9.36 3.61 -33.30
C LYS A 290 9.17 4.40 -32.00
N LYS A 291 9.91 4.07 -30.94
CA LYS A 291 9.83 4.77 -29.66
C LYS A 291 10.37 6.20 -29.77
N THR A 292 11.52 6.39 -30.42
CA THR A 292 12.10 7.71 -30.67
C THR A 292 11.09 8.62 -31.36
N LYS A 293 10.42 8.12 -32.40
CA LYS A 293 9.38 8.88 -33.11
C LYS A 293 8.23 9.30 -32.17
N ILE A 294 7.78 8.41 -31.28
CA ILE A 294 6.73 8.74 -30.29
C ILE A 294 7.18 9.85 -29.34
N ILE A 295 8.42 9.77 -28.83
CA ILE A 295 8.99 10.78 -27.93
C ILE A 295 9.15 12.13 -28.64
N GLN A 296 9.64 12.13 -29.87
CA GLN A 296 9.79 13.34 -30.69
C GLN A 296 8.43 13.99 -31.00
N GLU A 297 7.45 13.20 -31.46
CA GLU A 297 6.08 13.69 -31.69
C GLU A 297 5.51 14.29 -30.40
N TYR A 298 5.78 13.68 -29.25
CA TYR A 298 5.33 14.20 -27.97
C TYR A 298 5.97 15.55 -27.63
N TYR A 299 7.30 15.67 -27.70
CA TYR A 299 8.00 16.93 -27.44
C TYR A 299 7.51 18.03 -28.37
N ASN A 300 7.37 17.73 -29.67
CA ASN A 300 6.88 18.68 -30.66
C ASN A 300 5.47 19.18 -30.36
N ASN A 301 4.60 18.31 -29.86
CA ASN A 301 3.23 18.69 -29.54
C ASN A 301 3.11 19.44 -28.20
N ILE A 302 3.86 19.04 -27.17
CA ILE A 302 3.73 19.61 -25.82
C ILE A 302 4.49 20.93 -25.69
N LEU A 303 5.71 21.01 -26.22
CA LEU A 303 6.54 22.22 -26.13
C LEU A 303 5.87 23.39 -26.88
N LYS A 304 5.29 23.14 -28.05
CA LYS A 304 4.50 24.14 -28.79
C LYS A 304 3.27 24.63 -28.03
N ILE A 305 2.60 23.75 -27.25
CA ILE A 305 1.42 24.13 -26.46
C ILE A 305 1.81 25.00 -25.25
N LYS A 306 2.92 24.68 -24.57
CA LYS A 306 3.37 25.44 -23.39
C LYS A 306 4.11 26.72 -23.76
N HIS A 307 4.80 26.74 -24.88
CA HIS A 307 5.65 27.85 -25.32
C HIS A 307 5.41 28.13 -26.80
N PRO A 308 4.29 28.80 -27.13
CA PRO A 308 3.98 29.14 -28.52
C PRO A 308 5.02 30.06 -29.17
N THR A 309 5.93 30.63 -28.37
CA THR A 309 7.04 31.50 -28.81
C THR A 309 8.32 30.73 -29.17
N ILE A 310 8.40 29.41 -28.97
CA ILE A 310 9.54 28.62 -29.46
C ILE A 310 9.38 28.46 -30.96
N GLU A 311 10.27 29.08 -31.74
CA GLU A 311 10.27 28.99 -33.20
C GLU A 311 10.50 27.54 -33.67
N ASP A 312 9.80 27.14 -34.74
CA ASP A 312 9.80 25.78 -35.29
C ASP A 312 11.20 25.23 -35.62
N GLN A 313 12.15 26.12 -35.90
CA GLN A 313 13.54 25.79 -36.21
C GLN A 313 14.31 25.11 -35.07
N TYR A 314 13.79 25.16 -33.83
CA TYR A 314 14.43 24.57 -32.65
C TYR A 314 13.82 23.24 -32.19
N LEU A 315 12.79 22.72 -32.89
CA LEU A 315 12.03 21.54 -32.47
C LEU A 315 12.33 20.28 -33.29
N LEU A 316 13.13 20.38 -34.35
CA LEU A 316 13.62 19.21 -35.07
C LEU A 316 15.04 18.90 -34.61
N PRO A 317 15.37 17.65 -34.24
CA PRO A 317 16.76 17.24 -34.25
C PRO A 317 17.23 17.41 -35.69
N GLN A 318 18.24 18.27 -35.90
CA GLN A 318 19.04 18.16 -37.10
C GLN A 318 19.54 16.72 -37.09
N GLN A 319 19.05 15.90 -38.02
CA GLN A 319 19.61 14.57 -38.25
C GLN A 319 21.12 14.80 -38.37
N GLN A 320 21.90 14.22 -37.46
CA GLN A 320 23.35 14.21 -37.57
C GLN A 320 23.69 13.48 -38.87
N THR A 321 23.76 14.23 -39.95
CA THR A 321 24.44 13.80 -41.17
C THR A 321 25.90 13.60 -40.80
N SER A 322 26.40 12.40 -41.09
CA SER A 322 27.81 11.97 -41.04
C SER A 322 28.48 11.74 -39.67
N LEU A 323 28.27 10.54 -39.12
CA LEU A 323 29.41 9.69 -38.75
C LEU A 323 29.74 8.83 -39.98
N GLN A 324 30.55 9.37 -40.90
CA GLN A 324 31.26 8.51 -41.86
C GLN A 324 32.57 8.06 -41.22
N PRO A 325 32.95 6.77 -41.35
CA PRO A 325 34.27 6.33 -40.96
C PRO A 325 35.30 6.94 -41.92
N GLN A 326 36.23 7.73 -41.38
CA GLN A 326 37.44 8.11 -42.11
C GLN A 326 38.25 6.84 -42.39
N GLN A 327 38.13 6.31 -43.60
CA GLN A 327 39.14 5.39 -44.12
C GLN A 327 40.42 6.20 -44.35
N GLN A 328 41.38 6.01 -43.43
CA GLN A 328 42.77 6.42 -43.65
C GLN A 328 43.34 5.58 -44.80
N ASN A 329 43.50 6.21 -45.96
CA ASN A 329 44.45 5.75 -46.97
C ASN A 329 45.86 6.04 -46.44
N LEU A 330 46.59 4.99 -46.05
CA LEU A 330 48.04 5.00 -45.96
C LEU A 330 48.59 4.55 -47.32
N LEU A 331 49.27 5.48 -47.99
CA LEU A 331 50.30 5.22 -48.99
C LEU A 331 51.63 5.00 -48.26
#